data_AF-A0A357LG23-F1
#
_entry.id   AF-A0A357LG23-F1
#
_cell.length_a   1.000
_cell.length_b   1.000
_cell.length_c   1.000
_cell.angle_alpha   90.00
_cell.angle_beta   90.00
_cell.angle_gamma   90.00
#
_symmetry.space_group_name_H-M   'P 1'
#
loop_
_entity.id
_entity.type
_entity.pdbx_description
1 polymer ?
#
loop_
_entity_poly.entity_id
_entity_poly.type
_entity_poly.pdbx_seq_one_letter_code
_entity_poly.pdbx_strand_id
1 'polypeptide(L)'
;SLIELQGALDQTVNAARFTSDGGRRLSRAALANYAAAAIMMPYEAFLNAAKSLKYDVEAIGRRFGASFEQVAHRLTTMQRPGAEGVAFFFVRVDAAGNMSKRYSGDVFPFARFGGSCPLWNIHETFRLPRRILTQIIALPDGARYFSIARTVQGGAGGFNAPSAERAVALGCRIEDAGALIYAQGLDPERAAATPIGLTCRLCERIDCAARAYPPPKRRLVIDEQSRLAAPFSFAFD
;
A
#
# COMPACT_ATOMS: atom_id res chain seq x y z
N SER A 1 24.78 -15.79 -4.93
CA SER A 1 23.86 -16.33 -3.91
C SER A 1 23.62 -15.30 -2.79
N LEU A 2 22.57 -15.41 -1.95
CA LEU A 2 22.40 -14.50 -0.80
C LEU A 2 23.56 -14.58 0.22
N ILE A 3 24.26 -15.71 0.24
CA ILE A 3 25.45 -15.96 1.08
C ILE A 3 26.61 -15.05 0.62
N GLU A 4 26.82 -14.91 -0.69
CA GLU A 4 27.85 -13.99 -1.23
C GLU A 4 27.57 -12.52 -0.89
N LEU A 5 26.30 -12.16 -0.69
CA LEU A 5 25.90 -10.79 -0.30
C LEU A 5 26.02 -10.54 1.20
N GLN A 6 26.47 -11.51 1.99
CA GLN A 6 26.53 -11.39 3.45
C GLN A 6 27.29 -10.14 3.90
N GLY A 7 28.50 -9.93 3.39
CA GLY A 7 29.32 -8.76 3.74
C GLY A 7 28.68 -7.42 3.38
N ALA A 8 28.10 -7.31 2.18
CA ALA A 8 27.42 -6.08 1.74
C ALA A 8 26.17 -5.77 2.58
N LEU A 9 25.39 -6.81 2.93
CA LEU A 9 24.22 -6.68 3.80
C LEU A 9 24.63 -6.24 5.21
N ASP A 10 25.67 -6.85 5.79
CA ASP A 10 26.14 -6.49 7.13
C ASP A 10 26.70 -5.07 7.17
N GLN A 11 27.47 -4.67 6.15
CA GLN A 11 27.99 -3.30 6.03
C GLN A 11 26.85 -2.28 5.99
N THR A 12 25.82 -2.53 5.17
CA THR A 12 24.66 -1.63 5.02
C THR A 12 23.88 -1.51 6.34
N VAL A 13 23.65 -2.62 7.02
CA VAL A 13 22.92 -2.65 8.30
C VAL A 13 23.71 -1.96 9.41
N ASN A 14 25.03 -2.16 9.47
CA ASN A 14 25.89 -1.54 10.48
C ASN A 14 25.99 -0.02 10.29
N ALA A 15 25.98 0.46 9.04
CA ALA A 15 25.98 1.89 8.73
C ALA A 15 24.72 2.61 9.25
N ALA A 16 23.58 1.91 9.35
CA ALA A 16 22.30 2.48 9.81
C ALA A 16 22.19 2.68 11.34
N ARG A 17 23.19 2.25 12.13
CA ARG A 17 23.30 2.50 13.58
C ARG A 17 22.04 2.19 14.39
N PHE A 18 21.42 1.02 14.18
CA PHE A 18 20.24 0.58 14.93
C PHE A 18 20.51 0.52 16.44
N THR A 19 19.54 0.97 17.24
CA THR A 19 19.64 1.00 18.73
C THR A 19 19.36 -0.34 19.39
N SER A 20 18.78 -1.31 18.66
CA SER A 20 18.47 -2.65 19.19
C SER A 20 18.96 -3.77 18.27
N ASP A 21 19.35 -4.89 18.87
CA ASP A 21 19.74 -6.11 18.15
C ASP A 21 18.61 -6.64 17.27
N GLY A 22 17.38 -6.65 17.80
CA GLY A 22 16.18 -7.04 17.07
C GLY A 22 15.95 -6.18 15.83
N GLY A 23 16.10 -4.85 15.94
CA GLY A 23 15.99 -3.94 14.80
C GLY A 23 17.07 -4.18 13.74
N ARG A 24 18.31 -4.46 14.17
CA ARG A 24 19.43 -4.82 13.29
C ARG A 24 19.13 -6.09 12.49
N ARG A 25 18.72 -7.17 13.16
CA ARG A 25 18.42 -8.46 12.54
C ARG A 25 17.21 -8.40 11.60
N LEU A 26 16.16 -7.69 12.01
CA LEU A 26 14.96 -7.50 11.18
C LEU A 26 15.30 -6.74 9.89
N SER A 27 16.09 -5.68 9.99
CA SER A 27 16.53 -4.88 8.84
C SER A 27 17.42 -5.67 7.89
N ARG A 28 18.31 -6.51 8.45
CA ARG A 28 19.11 -7.43 7.66
C ARG A 28 18.23 -8.40 6.85
N ALA A 29 17.21 -8.98 7.46
CA ALA A 29 16.28 -9.87 6.77
C ALA A 29 15.49 -9.12 5.67
N ALA A 30 15.08 -7.87 5.93
CA ALA A 30 14.42 -7.03 4.93
C ALA A 30 15.32 -6.73 3.73
N LEU A 31 16.60 -6.40 3.95
CA LEU A 31 17.57 -6.18 2.88
C LEU A 31 17.89 -7.46 2.08
N ALA A 32 17.97 -8.60 2.76
CA ALA A 32 18.12 -9.89 2.07
C ALA A 32 16.91 -10.17 1.15
N ASN A 33 15.68 -9.92 1.63
CA ASN A 33 14.48 -10.03 0.80
C ASN A 33 14.48 -9.06 -0.39
N TYR A 34 14.92 -7.81 -0.17
CA TYR A 34 15.11 -6.84 -1.25
C TYR A 34 16.12 -7.32 -2.29
N ALA A 35 17.28 -7.83 -1.85
CA ALA A 35 18.32 -8.35 -2.73
C ALA A 35 17.82 -9.55 -3.53
N ALA A 36 17.12 -10.50 -2.89
CA ALA A 36 16.51 -11.64 -3.57
C ALA A 36 15.51 -11.19 -4.65
N ALA A 37 14.64 -10.22 -4.33
CA ALA A 37 13.73 -9.64 -5.31
C ALA A 37 14.48 -8.95 -6.46
N ALA A 38 15.58 -8.24 -6.18
CA ALA A 38 16.37 -7.57 -7.20
C ALA A 38 17.15 -8.53 -8.11
N ILE A 39 17.52 -9.71 -7.62
CA ILE A 39 18.13 -10.79 -8.42
C ILE A 39 17.08 -11.44 -9.31
N MET A 40 15.90 -11.78 -8.76
CA MET A 40 14.81 -12.42 -9.51
C MET A 40 14.13 -11.48 -10.51
N MET A 41 14.11 -10.19 -10.20
CA MET A 41 13.54 -9.13 -11.03
C MET A 41 14.58 -8.01 -11.23
N PRO A 42 15.58 -8.23 -12.13
CA PRO A 42 16.65 -7.28 -12.40
C PRO A 42 16.10 -5.91 -12.80
N TYR A 43 16.72 -4.84 -12.31
CA TYR A 43 16.15 -3.49 -12.35
C TYR A 43 15.70 -3.05 -13.74
N GLU A 44 16.60 -3.05 -14.73
CA GLU A 44 16.30 -2.56 -16.08
C GLU A 44 15.31 -3.47 -16.82
N ALA A 45 15.51 -4.79 -16.75
CA ALA A 45 14.61 -5.75 -17.35
C ALA A 45 13.19 -5.63 -16.77
N PHE A 46 13.07 -5.47 -15.45
CA PHE A 46 11.80 -5.29 -14.76
C PHE A 46 11.15 -3.94 -15.10
N LEU A 47 11.90 -2.84 -15.09
CA LEU A 47 11.37 -1.52 -15.42
C LEU A 47 10.86 -1.46 -16.87
N ASN A 48 11.62 -2.01 -17.82
CA ASN A 48 11.22 -2.09 -19.22
C ASN A 48 9.97 -2.95 -19.40
N ALA A 49 9.89 -4.08 -18.69
CA ALA A 49 8.68 -4.90 -18.67
C ALA A 49 7.48 -4.15 -18.06
N ALA A 50 7.69 -3.43 -16.95
CA ALA A 50 6.65 -2.67 -16.29
C ALA A 50 6.09 -1.57 -17.20
N LYS A 51 6.96 -0.79 -17.87
CA LYS A 51 6.55 0.25 -18.82
C LYS A 51 5.83 -0.34 -20.05
N SER A 52 6.39 -1.39 -20.66
CA SER A 52 5.80 -2.02 -21.85
C SER A 52 4.45 -2.69 -21.59
N LEU A 53 4.26 -3.30 -20.41
CA LEU A 53 3.01 -3.91 -19.99
C LEU A 53 2.05 -2.93 -19.30
N LYS A 54 2.34 -1.61 -19.35
CA LYS A 54 1.54 -0.56 -18.71
C LYS A 54 1.22 -0.90 -17.25
N TYR A 55 2.23 -1.36 -16.52
CA TYR A 55 2.16 -1.70 -15.10
C TYR A 55 1.10 -2.75 -14.74
N ASP A 56 0.70 -3.63 -15.66
CA ASP A 56 -0.12 -4.80 -15.34
C ASP A 56 0.63 -5.76 -14.39
N VAL A 57 0.26 -5.73 -13.12
CA VAL A 57 0.92 -6.47 -12.04
C VAL A 57 0.85 -7.98 -12.26
N GLU A 58 -0.27 -8.49 -12.78
CA GLU A 58 -0.41 -9.93 -13.03
C GLU A 58 0.37 -10.35 -14.28
N ALA A 59 0.37 -9.55 -15.34
CA ALA A 59 1.17 -9.84 -16.55
C ALA A 59 2.68 -9.80 -16.26
N ILE A 60 3.14 -8.81 -15.49
CA ILE A 60 4.54 -8.74 -15.03
C ILE A 60 4.87 -9.97 -14.17
N GLY A 61 3.98 -10.36 -13.26
CA GLY A 61 4.15 -11.55 -12.42
C GLY A 61 4.36 -12.82 -13.23
N ARG A 62 3.57 -13.02 -14.30
CA ARG A 62 3.75 -14.15 -15.23
C ARG A 62 5.11 -14.13 -15.92
N ARG A 63 5.61 -12.95 -16.32
CA ARG A 63 6.91 -12.81 -17.00
C ARG A 63 8.11 -13.15 -16.10
N PHE A 64 8.03 -12.83 -14.82
CA PHE A 64 9.14 -13.04 -13.87
C PHE A 64 8.95 -14.25 -12.94
N GLY A 65 7.86 -15.02 -13.11
CA GLY A 65 7.54 -16.12 -12.20
C GLY A 65 7.32 -15.64 -10.75
N ALA A 66 6.77 -14.44 -10.59
CA ALA A 66 6.60 -13.77 -9.30
C ALA A 66 5.12 -13.60 -8.94
N SER A 67 4.83 -13.66 -7.64
CA SER A 67 3.49 -13.40 -7.12
C SER A 67 3.10 -11.92 -7.23
N PHE A 68 1.80 -11.64 -7.15
CA PHE A 68 1.26 -10.28 -7.12
C PHE A 68 1.92 -9.42 -6.02
N GLU A 69 2.12 -9.97 -4.82
CA GLU A 69 2.79 -9.27 -3.71
C GLU A 69 4.25 -8.93 -4.05
N GLN A 70 5.00 -9.85 -4.66
CA GLN A 70 6.40 -9.63 -5.01
C GLN A 70 6.55 -8.57 -6.10
N VAL A 71 5.69 -8.59 -7.12
CA VAL A 71 5.68 -7.57 -8.19
C VAL A 71 5.31 -6.21 -7.63
N ALA A 72 4.23 -6.13 -6.85
CA ALA A 72 3.78 -4.89 -6.22
C ALA A 72 4.86 -4.30 -5.30
N HIS A 73 5.54 -5.14 -4.52
CA HIS A 73 6.68 -4.70 -3.70
C HIS A 73 7.84 -4.20 -4.56
N ARG A 74 8.21 -4.91 -5.63
CA ARG A 74 9.31 -4.52 -6.52
C ARG A 74 9.04 -3.17 -7.20
N LEU A 75 7.80 -2.92 -7.62
CA LEU A 75 7.37 -1.65 -8.23
C LEU A 75 7.65 -0.44 -7.32
N THR A 76 7.52 -0.58 -5.99
CA THR A 76 7.84 0.51 -5.05
C THR A 76 9.32 0.90 -4.98
N THR A 77 10.21 0.12 -5.59
CA THR A 77 11.66 0.33 -5.52
C THR A 77 12.26 0.87 -6.82
N MET A 78 11.42 1.20 -7.80
CA MET A 78 11.85 1.64 -9.13
C MET A 78 12.20 3.14 -9.16
N GLN A 79 13.14 3.55 -8.30
CA GLN A 79 13.51 4.95 -8.06
C GLN A 79 15.04 5.20 -8.20
N ARG A 80 15.69 4.53 -9.15
CA ARG A 80 17.12 4.75 -9.45
C ARG A 80 17.21 6.03 -10.28
N PRO A 81 18.06 7.01 -9.90
CA PRO A 81 18.24 8.24 -10.66
C PRO A 81 18.50 8.00 -12.15
N GLY A 82 17.74 8.66 -13.02
CA GLY A 82 17.83 8.55 -14.48
C GLY A 82 17.15 7.32 -15.08
N ALA A 83 16.55 6.46 -14.25
CA ALA A 83 15.82 5.27 -14.67
C ALA A 83 14.57 5.06 -13.79
N GLU A 84 13.83 6.12 -13.52
CA GLU A 84 12.66 6.08 -12.65
C GLU A 84 11.45 5.43 -13.35
N GLY A 85 10.62 4.76 -12.54
CA GLY A 85 9.26 4.36 -12.89
C GLY A 85 8.24 5.16 -12.09
N VAL A 86 6.95 4.85 -12.29
CA VAL A 86 5.86 5.40 -11.47
C VAL A 86 6.17 5.20 -9.99
N ALA A 87 6.00 6.27 -9.21
CA ALA A 87 6.32 6.28 -7.80
C ALA A 87 5.13 5.70 -7.01
N PHE A 88 5.27 4.43 -6.62
CA PHE A 88 4.21 3.69 -5.94
C PHE A 88 4.37 3.64 -4.42
N PHE A 89 3.26 3.71 -3.70
CA PHE A 89 3.11 3.19 -2.36
C PHE A 89 2.52 1.77 -2.38
N PHE A 90 2.79 1.01 -1.32
CA PHE A 90 2.34 -0.34 -1.08
C PHE A 90 1.85 -0.48 0.36
N VAL A 91 0.74 -1.18 0.54
CA VAL A 91 0.20 -1.56 1.85
C VAL A 91 -0.25 -3.02 1.81
N ARG A 92 0.01 -3.76 2.89
CA ARG A 92 -0.53 -5.11 3.09
C ARG A 92 -1.31 -5.21 4.39
N VAL A 93 -2.56 -5.65 4.29
CA VAL A 93 -3.50 -5.77 5.41
C VAL A 93 -4.07 -7.19 5.48
N ASP A 94 -4.52 -7.64 6.65
CA ASP A 94 -5.39 -8.82 6.79
C ASP A 94 -6.86 -8.42 6.94
N ALA A 95 -7.76 -9.40 7.01
CA ALA A 95 -9.20 -9.17 7.12
C ALA A 95 -9.61 -8.48 8.44
N ALA A 96 -8.75 -8.54 9.47
CA ALA A 96 -8.97 -7.84 10.73
C ALA A 96 -8.46 -6.38 10.71
N GLY A 97 -7.89 -5.94 9.59
CA GLY A 97 -7.34 -4.59 9.44
C GLY A 97 -5.90 -4.45 9.94
N ASN A 98 -5.23 -5.56 10.32
CA ASN A 98 -3.84 -5.49 10.76
C ASN A 98 -2.92 -5.27 9.57
N MET A 99 -2.18 -4.17 9.63
CA MET A 99 -1.30 -3.73 8.57
C MET A 99 0.12 -4.22 8.81
N SER A 100 0.53 -5.21 8.03
CA SER A 100 1.78 -5.95 8.25
C SER A 100 2.96 -5.48 7.40
N LYS A 101 2.73 -4.71 6.33
CA LYS A 101 3.77 -4.08 5.50
C LYS A 101 3.29 -2.76 4.94
N ARG A 102 4.20 -1.78 4.90
CA ARG A 102 3.98 -0.45 4.30
C ARG A 102 5.27 0.01 3.63
N TYR A 103 5.16 0.47 2.40
CA TYR A 103 6.25 1.13 1.67
C TYR A 103 5.64 2.32 0.95
N SER A 104 6.20 3.51 1.13
CA SER A 104 5.52 4.74 0.70
C SER A 104 6.23 5.47 -0.41
N GLY A 105 7.48 5.10 -0.70
CA GLY A 105 8.42 6.02 -1.35
C GLY A 105 8.37 7.40 -0.67
N ASP A 106 8.58 8.45 -1.47
CA ASP A 106 8.34 9.85 -1.09
C ASP A 106 6.90 10.32 -1.38
N VAL A 107 6.00 9.40 -1.72
CA VAL A 107 4.76 9.71 -2.45
C VAL A 107 3.52 9.70 -1.55
N PHE A 108 3.58 9.08 -0.37
CA PHE A 108 2.36 8.77 0.37
C PHE A 108 2.47 8.91 1.91
N PRO A 109 1.54 9.64 2.56
CA PRO A 109 1.63 9.98 4.00
C PRO A 109 1.36 8.81 4.96
N PHE A 110 1.00 7.62 4.46
CA PHE A 110 0.75 6.44 5.28
C PHE A 110 2.01 5.73 5.80
N ALA A 111 3.20 6.31 5.58
CA ALA A 111 4.49 5.74 5.98
C ALA A 111 4.56 5.32 7.46
N ARG A 112 3.84 6.03 8.33
CA ARG A 112 3.88 5.77 9.78
C ARG A 112 2.53 5.44 10.39
N PHE A 113 1.44 6.09 9.96
CA PHE A 113 0.10 5.86 10.49
C PHE A 113 -0.95 5.80 9.37
N GLY A 114 -1.84 4.81 9.47
CA GLY A 114 -3.07 4.71 8.68
C GLY A 114 -3.17 3.48 7.77
N GLY A 115 -4.21 3.51 6.94
CA GLY A 115 -4.63 2.53 5.93
C GLY A 115 -5.93 1.83 6.35
N SER A 116 -6.45 2.15 7.54
CA SER A 116 -7.58 1.48 8.16
C SER A 116 -8.92 2.12 7.85
N CYS A 117 -8.98 3.08 6.92
CA CYS A 117 -10.25 3.66 6.50
C CYS A 117 -11.07 2.60 5.76
N PRO A 118 -12.28 2.24 6.25
CA PRO A 118 -13.08 1.18 5.65
C PRO A 118 -13.63 1.54 4.26
N LEU A 119 -13.60 2.83 3.89
CA LEU A 119 -13.99 3.31 2.55
C LEU A 119 -12.90 3.09 1.49
N TRP A 120 -11.71 2.63 1.90
CA TRP A 120 -10.64 2.28 0.97
C TRP A 120 -10.82 0.85 0.44
N ASN A 121 -10.76 0.68 -0.88
CA ASN A 121 -11.03 -0.56 -1.62
C ASN A 121 -10.21 -1.77 -1.15
N ILE A 122 -9.05 -1.58 -0.51
CA ILE A 122 -8.24 -2.68 0.04
C ILE A 122 -9.06 -3.60 0.95
N HIS A 123 -9.99 -3.05 1.73
CA HIS A 123 -10.84 -3.82 2.66
C HIS A 123 -11.97 -4.55 1.94
N GLU A 124 -12.42 -4.05 0.79
CA GLU A 124 -13.44 -4.71 -0.03
C GLU A 124 -12.91 -5.97 -0.72
N THR A 125 -11.61 -6.03 -0.99
CA THR A 125 -11.01 -7.17 -1.70
C THR A 125 -11.28 -8.52 -1.03
N PHE A 126 -11.44 -8.59 0.29
CA PHE A 126 -11.78 -9.83 1.01
C PHE A 126 -13.15 -10.40 0.65
N ARG A 127 -14.09 -9.57 0.16
CA ARG A 127 -15.38 -10.03 -0.39
C ARG A 127 -15.27 -10.53 -1.82
N LEU A 128 -14.20 -10.15 -2.53
CA LEU A 128 -13.96 -10.46 -3.93
C LEU A 128 -12.56 -11.06 -4.13
N PRO A 129 -12.25 -12.23 -3.55
CA PRO A 129 -10.89 -12.77 -3.57
C PRO A 129 -10.34 -12.92 -4.99
N ARG A 130 -9.06 -12.61 -5.15
CA ARG A 130 -8.30 -12.64 -6.42
C ARG A 130 -8.79 -11.67 -7.51
N ARG A 131 -9.85 -10.90 -7.29
CA ARG A 131 -10.22 -9.80 -8.20
C ARG A 131 -9.37 -8.57 -7.91
N ILE A 132 -8.91 -7.93 -8.97
CA ILE A 132 -8.29 -6.61 -8.90
C ILE A 132 -9.41 -5.58 -8.78
N LEU A 133 -9.37 -4.78 -7.72
CA LEU A 133 -10.23 -3.62 -7.52
C LEU A 133 -9.43 -2.36 -7.72
N THR A 134 -10.04 -1.36 -8.35
CA THR A 134 -9.45 -0.03 -8.56
C THR A 134 -10.32 1.03 -7.89
N GLN A 135 -9.69 2.11 -7.43
CA GLN A 135 -10.39 3.22 -6.79
C GLN A 135 -9.54 4.48 -6.91
N ILE A 136 -10.16 5.62 -7.19
CA ILE A 136 -9.54 6.91 -6.93
C ILE A 136 -9.92 7.33 -5.50
N ILE A 137 -8.92 7.60 -4.69
CA ILE A 137 -9.08 8.00 -3.29
C ILE A 137 -8.61 9.44 -3.10
N ALA A 138 -9.33 10.21 -2.30
CA ALA A 138 -8.96 11.57 -1.92
C ALA A 138 -8.75 11.67 -0.41
N LEU A 139 -7.57 12.16 -0.01
CA LEU A 139 -7.24 12.46 1.38
C LEU A 139 -7.91 13.78 1.84
N PRO A 140 -7.97 14.05 3.16
CA PRO A 140 -8.58 15.27 3.69
C PRO A 140 -7.96 16.57 3.17
N ASP A 141 -6.67 16.54 2.83
CA ASP A 141 -5.92 17.66 2.24
C ASP A 141 -6.20 17.87 0.74
N GLY A 142 -7.05 17.03 0.13
CA GLY A 142 -7.39 17.09 -1.29
C GLY A 142 -6.45 16.29 -2.20
N ALA A 143 -5.36 15.73 -1.68
CA ALA A 143 -4.45 14.91 -2.48
C ALA A 143 -5.18 13.65 -2.99
N ARG A 144 -5.07 13.39 -4.30
CA ARG A 144 -5.76 12.29 -5.00
C ARG A 144 -4.78 11.22 -5.45
N TYR A 145 -5.18 9.97 -5.27
CA TYR A 145 -4.36 8.81 -5.59
C TYR A 145 -5.19 7.76 -6.32
N PHE A 146 -4.54 7.02 -7.21
CA PHE A 146 -5.11 5.85 -7.85
C PHE A 146 -4.65 4.60 -7.09
N SER A 147 -5.59 3.80 -6.61
CA SER A 147 -5.34 2.61 -5.81
C SER A 147 -5.82 1.35 -6.52
N ILE A 148 -4.93 0.36 -6.60
CA ILE A 148 -5.16 -0.98 -7.11
C ILE A 148 -5.04 -1.93 -5.93
N ALA A 149 -6.04 -2.78 -5.68
CA ALA A 149 -6.01 -3.71 -4.56
C ALA A 149 -6.47 -5.12 -4.98
N ARG A 150 -5.88 -6.15 -4.35
CA ARG A 150 -6.22 -7.56 -4.58
C ARG A 150 -5.84 -8.41 -3.36
N THR A 151 -6.58 -9.48 -3.10
CA THR A 151 -6.15 -10.48 -2.12
C THR A 151 -4.94 -11.30 -2.58
N VAL A 152 -4.14 -11.71 -1.62
CA VAL A 152 -2.98 -12.59 -1.74
C VAL A 152 -3.03 -13.62 -0.62
N GLN A 153 -2.47 -14.80 -0.87
CA GLN A 153 -2.43 -15.89 0.11
C GLN A 153 -0.99 -16.15 0.52
N GLY A 154 -0.76 -16.32 1.82
CA GLY A 154 0.50 -16.81 2.36
C GLY A 154 0.29 -18.03 3.25
N GLY A 155 1.36 -18.78 3.53
CA GLY A 155 1.33 -20.01 4.33
C GLY A 155 2.06 -21.15 3.64
N ALA A 156 2.18 -22.29 4.33
CA ALA A 156 2.95 -23.45 3.85
C ALA A 156 2.23 -24.27 2.76
N GLY A 157 0.95 -23.98 2.49
CA GLY A 157 0.11 -24.81 1.61
C GLY A 157 -0.20 -26.17 2.24
N GLY A 158 -1.09 -26.94 1.60
CA GLY A 158 -1.48 -28.28 2.05
C GLY A 158 -2.83 -28.34 2.78
N PHE A 159 -3.42 -29.53 2.79
CA PHE A 159 -4.68 -29.80 3.49
C PHE A 159 -4.48 -29.58 5.01
N ASN A 160 -5.37 -28.80 5.63
CA ASN A 160 -5.33 -28.39 7.05
C ASN A 160 -4.15 -27.51 7.49
N ALA A 161 -3.28 -27.07 6.57
CA ALA A 161 -2.26 -26.10 6.92
C ALA A 161 -2.90 -24.71 7.14
N PRO A 162 -2.50 -23.96 8.20
CA PRO A 162 -2.95 -22.59 8.37
C PRO A 162 -2.59 -21.75 7.14
N SER A 163 -3.61 -21.11 6.56
CA SER A 163 -3.42 -20.15 5.48
C SER A 163 -3.73 -18.74 5.98
N ALA A 164 -2.94 -17.78 5.52
CA ALA A 164 -3.10 -16.38 5.89
C ALA A 164 -3.50 -15.59 4.64
N GLU A 165 -4.80 -15.35 4.50
CA GLU A 165 -5.33 -14.43 3.49
C GLU A 165 -5.04 -12.99 3.90
N ARG A 166 -4.54 -12.21 2.93
CA ARG A 166 -4.20 -10.80 3.07
C ARG A 166 -4.65 -10.05 1.83
N ALA A 167 -4.67 -8.73 1.89
CA ALA A 167 -4.84 -7.87 0.75
C ALA A 167 -3.61 -6.99 0.57
N VAL A 168 -3.23 -6.78 -0.69
CA VAL A 168 -2.20 -5.82 -1.09
C VAL A 168 -2.89 -4.69 -1.82
N ALA A 169 -2.59 -3.45 -1.43
CA ALA A 169 -2.86 -2.28 -2.22
C ALA A 169 -1.55 -1.69 -2.75
N LEU A 170 -1.54 -1.38 -4.03
CA LEU A 170 -0.52 -0.59 -4.72
C LEU A 170 -1.19 0.70 -5.18
N GLY A 171 -0.56 1.85 -4.98
CA GLY A 171 -1.12 3.10 -5.49
C GLY A 171 -0.08 4.14 -5.81
N CYS A 172 -0.48 5.10 -6.64
CA CYS A 172 0.35 6.21 -7.11
C CYS A 172 -0.47 7.49 -7.05
N ARG A 173 0.18 8.64 -7.25
CA ARG A 173 -0.59 9.87 -7.40
C ARG A 173 -1.48 9.79 -8.63
N ILE A 174 -2.59 10.51 -8.61
CA ILE A 174 -3.57 10.44 -9.70
C ILE A 174 -2.99 10.88 -11.05
N GLU A 175 -1.98 11.76 -11.05
CA GLU A 175 -1.32 12.24 -12.27
C GLU A 175 -0.51 11.13 -12.97
N ASP A 176 0.00 10.15 -12.21
CA ASP A 176 0.77 9.02 -12.76
C ASP A 176 -0.14 7.88 -13.25
N ALA A 177 -1.43 7.91 -12.92
CA ALA A 177 -2.36 6.81 -13.17
C ALA A 177 -2.48 6.48 -14.67
N GLY A 178 -2.30 7.46 -15.56
CA GLY A 178 -2.38 7.26 -17.02
C GLY A 178 -1.36 6.27 -17.59
N ALA A 179 -0.28 5.97 -16.85
CA ALA A 179 0.69 4.95 -17.24
C ALA A 179 0.19 3.50 -17.01
N LEU A 180 -0.85 3.33 -16.17
CA LEU A 180 -1.35 2.03 -15.72
C LEU A 180 -2.49 1.55 -16.62
N ILE A 181 -2.47 0.27 -16.99
CA ILE A 181 -3.56 -0.37 -17.74
C ILE A 181 -4.90 -0.25 -17.01
N TYR A 182 -4.85 -0.25 -15.68
CA TYR A 182 -6.00 -0.18 -14.78
C TYR A 182 -6.75 1.15 -14.81
N ALA A 183 -6.12 2.21 -15.33
CA ALA A 183 -6.73 3.53 -15.49
C ALA A 183 -7.13 3.81 -16.95
N GLN A 184 -7.13 2.80 -17.83
CA GLN A 184 -7.51 2.99 -19.22
C GLN A 184 -8.95 3.53 -19.33
N GLY A 185 -9.12 4.64 -20.06
CA GLY A 185 -10.41 5.32 -20.22
C GLY A 185 -10.84 6.17 -19.03
N LEU A 186 -10.02 6.26 -17.98
CA LEU A 186 -10.23 7.18 -16.86
C LEU A 186 -9.79 8.58 -17.26
N ASP A 187 -10.64 9.57 -17.01
CA ASP A 187 -10.24 10.98 -17.01
C ASP A 187 -9.84 11.38 -15.57
N PRO A 188 -8.54 11.57 -15.28
CA PRO A 188 -8.06 11.89 -13.93
C PRO A 188 -8.69 13.16 -13.36
N GLU A 189 -9.03 14.15 -14.19
CA GLU A 189 -9.57 15.43 -13.73
C GLU A 189 -11.04 15.30 -13.36
N ARG A 190 -11.81 14.53 -14.13
CA ARG A 190 -13.27 14.40 -13.96
C ARG A 190 -13.70 13.23 -13.09
N ALA A 191 -12.84 12.24 -12.90
CA ALA A 191 -13.24 11.02 -12.21
C ALA A 191 -13.48 11.24 -10.72
N ALA A 192 -14.65 10.82 -10.25
CA ALA A 192 -15.05 10.93 -8.86
C ALA A 192 -14.04 10.21 -7.94
N ALA A 193 -13.57 10.90 -6.92
CA ALA A 193 -12.67 10.34 -5.92
C ALA A 193 -13.46 10.04 -4.63
N THR A 194 -13.30 8.84 -4.09
CA THR A 194 -13.89 8.50 -2.80
C THR A 194 -13.16 9.27 -1.69
N PRO A 195 -13.87 10.08 -0.87
CA PRO A 195 -13.27 10.79 0.24
C PRO A 195 -12.91 9.80 1.36
N ILE A 196 -11.63 9.48 1.49
CA ILE A 196 -11.12 8.63 2.56
C ILE A 196 -10.37 9.47 3.61
N GLY A 197 -10.00 8.83 4.72
CA GLY A 197 -9.07 9.38 5.70
C GLY A 197 -7.89 8.44 5.94
N LEU A 198 -6.90 8.88 6.71
CA LEU A 198 -5.78 8.01 7.07
C LEU A 198 -6.20 6.91 8.06
N THR A 199 -6.89 7.34 9.12
CA THR A 199 -7.53 6.53 10.14
C THR A 199 -8.56 7.43 10.82
N CYS A 200 -9.64 6.88 11.38
CA CYS A 200 -10.69 7.69 12.01
C CYS A 200 -10.12 8.65 13.07
N ARG A 201 -9.10 8.20 13.83
CA ARG A 201 -8.42 9.00 14.87
C ARG A 201 -7.59 10.17 14.34
N LEU A 202 -7.31 10.23 13.05
CA LEU A 202 -6.56 11.33 12.40
C LEU A 202 -7.36 12.00 11.28
N CYS A 203 -8.57 11.51 10.99
CA CYS A 203 -9.37 11.99 9.88
C CYS A 203 -10.16 13.23 10.30
N GLU A 204 -10.11 14.26 9.47
CA GLU A 204 -10.72 15.56 9.71
C GLU A 204 -12.13 15.69 9.09
N ARG A 205 -12.58 14.69 8.32
CA ARG A 205 -13.92 14.69 7.71
C ARG A 205 -15.02 14.53 8.76
N ILE A 206 -15.82 15.57 8.99
CA ILE A 206 -16.88 15.60 10.00
C ILE A 206 -18.12 14.79 9.59
N ASP A 207 -18.46 14.80 8.31
CA ASP A 207 -19.63 14.10 7.77
C ASP A 207 -19.21 12.76 7.13
N CYS A 208 -18.97 11.76 7.97
CA CYS A 208 -18.52 10.44 7.52
C CYS A 208 -19.31 9.34 8.23
N ALA A 209 -20.24 8.72 7.50
CA ALA A 209 -21.06 7.62 8.02
C ALA A 209 -20.25 6.37 8.42
N ALA A 210 -19.05 6.21 7.87
CA ALA A 210 -18.15 5.10 8.19
C ALA A 210 -17.20 5.39 9.37
N ARG A 211 -17.39 6.50 10.09
CA ARG A 211 -16.51 6.91 11.19
C ARG A 211 -16.70 6.03 12.42
N ALA A 212 -15.64 5.34 12.80
CA ALA A 212 -15.62 4.46 13.97
C ALA A 212 -15.12 5.15 15.26
N TYR A 213 -14.23 6.14 15.14
CA TYR A 213 -13.62 6.82 16.30
C TYR A 213 -13.53 8.33 16.09
N PRO A 214 -13.70 9.14 17.14
CA PRO A 214 -13.39 10.57 17.09
C PRO A 214 -11.86 10.79 17.09
N PRO A 215 -11.36 11.88 16.49
CA PRO A 215 -9.95 12.25 16.62
C PRO A 215 -9.66 12.68 18.08
N PRO A 216 -8.57 12.20 18.70
CA PRO A 216 -8.36 12.34 20.14
C PRO A 216 -8.08 13.77 20.60
N LYS A 217 -7.67 14.67 19.69
CA LYS A 217 -7.39 16.08 19.95
C LYS A 217 -8.53 17.01 19.50
N ARG A 218 -9.74 16.48 19.28
CA ARG A 218 -10.90 17.25 18.84
C ARG A 218 -12.00 17.15 19.90
N ARG A 219 -12.72 18.25 20.10
CA ARG A 219 -13.87 18.28 21.00
C ARG A 219 -15.00 17.42 20.42
N LEU A 220 -15.47 16.46 21.19
CA LEU A 220 -16.61 15.62 20.82
C LEU A 220 -17.89 16.45 20.87
N VAL A 221 -18.72 16.34 19.84
CA VAL A 221 -20.05 16.95 19.78
C VAL A 221 -21.07 15.83 19.68
N ILE A 222 -21.92 15.73 20.69
CA ILE A 222 -23.08 14.84 20.71
C ILE A 222 -24.30 15.74 20.65
N ASP A 223 -25.11 15.56 19.62
CA ASP A 223 -26.39 16.24 19.49
C ASP A 223 -27.49 15.20 19.64
N GLU A 224 -28.25 15.28 20.73
CA GLU A 224 -29.34 14.36 21.04
C GLU A 224 -30.59 14.63 20.18
N GLN A 225 -30.66 15.80 19.52
CA GLN A 225 -31.82 16.25 18.75
C GLN A 225 -31.64 16.06 17.25
N SER A 226 -30.41 15.80 16.77
CA SER A 226 -30.15 15.55 15.35
C SER A 226 -29.51 14.17 15.10
N ARG A 227 -29.91 13.54 14.00
CA ARG A 227 -29.32 12.28 13.55
C ARG A 227 -28.19 12.58 12.58
N LEU A 228 -26.96 12.57 13.09
CA LEU A 228 -25.74 12.73 12.32
C LEU A 228 -25.38 11.44 11.54
N ALA A 229 -24.50 11.55 10.55
CA ALA A 229 -24.06 10.40 9.75
C ALA A 229 -23.34 9.32 10.57
N ALA A 230 -22.61 9.73 11.61
CA ALA A 230 -22.09 8.87 12.67
C ALA A 230 -22.76 9.21 14.01
N PRO A 231 -22.71 8.34 15.04
CA PRO A 231 -23.32 8.63 16.35
C PRO A 231 -22.75 9.85 17.10
N PHE A 232 -21.75 10.53 16.53
CA PHE A 232 -21.10 11.71 17.08
C PHE A 232 -20.49 12.55 15.95
N SER A 233 -20.27 13.84 16.22
CA SER A 233 -19.44 14.74 15.42
C SER A 233 -18.28 15.27 16.27
N PHE A 234 -17.44 16.14 15.69
CA PHE A 234 -16.35 16.81 16.38
C PHE A 234 -16.10 18.18 15.75
N ALA A 235 -15.66 19.13 16.58
CA ALA A 235 -15.36 20.50 16.16
C ALA A 235 -13.86 20.75 16.04
N PHE A 236 -13.51 21.67 15.15
CA PHE A 236 -12.21 22.32 15.10
C PHE A 236 -12.37 23.56 15.99
N ASP A 237 -11.79 23.53 17.19
CA ASP A 237 -11.70 24.73 18.02
C ASP A 237 -10.72 25.74 17.39
#